data_AF-A0AAN0JG37-F1
#
_entry.id   AF-A0AAN0JG37-F1
#
_cell.length_a   1.000
_cell.length_b   1.000
_cell.length_c   1.000
_cell.angle_alpha   90.00
_cell.angle_beta   90.00
_cell.angle_gamma   90.00
#
_symmetry.space_group_name_H-M   'P 1'
#
loop_
_entity.id
_entity.type
_entity.pdbx_description
1 polymer ?
#
loop_
_entity_poly.entity_id
_entity_poly.type
_entity_poly.pdbx_seq_one_letter_code
_entity_poly.pdbx_strand_id
1 'polypeptide(L)'
;MWGGYGSGVHYDLMEVYHLPTGAWDQKATTGTPPPGTWGYSSKAIGKDIYYFGGFDGRYQNSLHCFNVDSFKWRKLSPSSSDHGPMKRRYSGMVSAHFDGEDYLVIIGGIGSSSINIPKQPDAQYINSYGDLRFTNNTAVMFGGETDIGRSNKLYMISFTKISVDILEVPNPGGSVQWPKGRWGHSSVLITTSSGPHLLVVGGYPAYDVWLLDINKRKWKELASIKL
;
A
#
# COMPACT_ATOMS: atom_id res chain seq x y z
N MET A 1 4.08 -10.35 11.65
CA MET A 1 3.00 -9.35 11.67
C MET A 1 3.27 -8.42 12.82
N TRP A 2 3.02 -7.12 12.63
CA TRP A 2 3.25 -6.11 13.64
C TRP A 2 2.21 -5.00 13.52
N GLY A 3 1.74 -4.50 14.65
CA GLY A 3 0.70 -3.48 14.74
C GLY A 3 -0.72 -4.04 14.71
N GLY A 4 -1.69 -3.16 14.49
CA GLY A 4 -3.11 -3.44 14.63
C GLY A 4 -3.82 -2.35 15.44
N TYR A 5 -5.13 -2.49 15.61
CA TYR A 5 -5.95 -1.63 16.46
C TYR A 5 -6.79 -2.50 17.40
N GLY A 6 -6.71 -2.26 18.71
CA GLY A 6 -7.49 -2.99 19.71
C GLY A 6 -6.73 -3.23 21.02
N SER A 7 -7.43 -3.78 22.02
CA SER A 7 -6.81 -4.25 23.26
C SER A 7 -5.91 -5.46 23.01
N GLY A 8 -4.71 -5.47 23.59
CA GLY A 8 -3.77 -6.59 23.47
C GLY A 8 -2.75 -6.47 22.33
N VAL A 9 -2.68 -5.32 21.64
CA VAL A 9 -1.59 -5.07 20.68
C VAL A 9 -0.30 -4.77 21.45
N HIS A 10 0.67 -5.67 21.31
CA HIS A 10 2.01 -5.52 21.91
C HIS A 10 2.99 -4.98 20.87
N TYR A 11 3.23 -3.66 20.89
CA TYR A 11 4.12 -3.00 19.92
C TYR A 11 5.60 -3.37 20.07
N ASP A 12 5.97 -4.01 21.18
CA ASP A 12 7.34 -4.49 21.44
C ASP A 12 7.57 -5.93 20.93
N LEU A 13 6.54 -6.61 20.42
CA LEU A 13 6.60 -7.98 19.92
C LEU A 13 6.36 -8.03 18.40
N MET A 14 7.03 -8.96 17.73
CA MET A 14 6.77 -9.36 16.35
C MET A 14 6.18 -10.76 16.33
N GLU A 15 5.02 -10.91 15.70
CA GLU A 15 4.40 -12.23 15.48
C GLU A 15 5.01 -12.88 14.23
N VAL A 16 5.53 -14.09 14.35
CA VAL A 16 6.22 -14.79 13.25
C VAL A 16 5.51 -16.11 13.00
N TYR A 17 5.10 -16.35 11.75
CA TYR A 17 4.54 -17.62 11.34
C TYR A 17 5.60 -18.46 10.63
N HIS A 18 5.91 -19.63 11.17
CA HIS A 18 6.86 -20.55 10.57
C HIS A 18 6.13 -21.50 9.60
N LEU A 19 6.27 -21.22 8.29
CA LEU A 19 5.54 -21.95 7.23
C LEU A 19 5.71 -23.47 7.30
N PRO A 20 6.94 -24.04 7.47
CA PRO A 20 7.10 -25.49 7.48
C PRO A 20 6.40 -26.19 8.63
N THR A 21 6.32 -25.57 9.81
CA THR A 21 5.71 -26.19 11.00
C THR A 21 4.27 -25.74 11.23
N GLY A 22 3.82 -24.69 10.55
CA GLY A 22 2.50 -24.09 10.75
C GLY A 22 2.32 -23.45 12.14
N ALA A 23 3.41 -23.07 12.81
CA ALA A 23 3.38 -22.55 14.16
C ALA A 23 3.56 -21.02 14.20
N TRP A 24 2.84 -20.38 15.11
CA TRP A 24 3.07 -18.98 15.48
C TRP A 24 4.10 -18.89 16.61
N ASP A 25 4.97 -17.88 16.53
CA ASP A 25 5.95 -17.51 17.55
C ASP A 25 5.86 -15.99 17.81
N GLN A 26 6.27 -15.56 18.99
CA GLN A 26 6.37 -14.16 19.38
C GLN A 26 7.82 -13.82 19.71
N LYS A 27 8.37 -12.85 19.00
CA LYS A 27 9.76 -12.43 19.18
C LYS A 27 9.82 -11.00 19.70
N ALA A 28 10.52 -10.81 20.80
CA ALA A 28 10.80 -9.48 21.33
C ALA A 28 11.60 -8.66 20.32
N THR A 29 11.27 -7.38 20.21
CA THR A 29 11.96 -6.44 19.33
C THR A 29 12.70 -5.38 20.14
N THR A 30 13.72 -4.79 19.55
CA THR A 30 14.52 -3.73 20.19
C THR A 30 14.63 -2.50 19.29
N GLY A 31 15.09 -1.37 19.83
CA GLY A 31 15.28 -0.13 19.08
C GLY A 31 14.09 0.82 19.19
N THR A 32 13.74 1.48 18.09
CA THR A 32 12.69 2.52 18.07
C THR A 32 11.56 2.15 17.11
N PRO A 33 10.56 1.37 17.55
CA PRO A 33 9.41 1.04 16.70
C PRO A 33 8.59 2.31 16.37
N PRO A 34 7.74 2.27 15.34
CA PRO A 34 6.76 3.31 15.11
C PRO A 34 5.88 3.50 16.36
N PRO A 35 5.44 4.73 16.66
CA PRO A 35 4.49 4.97 17.76
C PRO A 35 3.26 4.11 17.54
N GLY A 36 2.67 3.46 18.54
CA GLY A 36 1.59 2.47 18.36
C GLY A 36 0.34 3.02 17.64
N THR A 37 0.34 2.95 16.31
CA THR A 37 -0.71 3.50 15.44
C THR A 37 -1.32 2.41 14.58
N TRP A 38 -2.33 2.77 13.78
CA TRP A 38 -2.92 1.92 12.75
C TRP A 38 -2.90 2.62 11.39
N GLY A 39 -3.02 1.81 10.33
CA GLY A 39 -3.06 2.31 8.96
C GLY A 39 -1.70 2.72 8.39
N TYR A 40 -0.60 2.12 8.85
CA TYR A 40 0.69 2.24 8.17
C TYR A 40 0.63 1.65 6.76
N SER A 41 1.46 2.19 5.89
CA SER A 41 1.91 1.47 4.71
C SER A 41 3.20 0.71 5.04
N SER A 42 3.32 -0.53 4.55
CA SER A 42 4.54 -1.34 4.76
C SER A 42 5.06 -1.95 3.46
N LYS A 43 6.38 -2.06 3.33
CA LYS A 43 7.05 -2.68 2.17
C LYS A 43 8.34 -3.35 2.61
N ALA A 44 8.54 -4.60 2.21
CA ALA A 44 9.80 -5.32 2.41
C ALA A 44 10.74 -5.10 1.21
N ILE A 45 12.02 -4.86 1.50
CA ILE A 45 13.14 -4.83 0.54
C ILE A 45 14.29 -5.60 1.18
N GLY A 46 14.64 -6.75 0.60
CA GLY A 46 15.59 -7.67 1.21
C GLY A 46 15.15 -8.11 2.61
N LYS A 47 16.00 -7.86 3.62
CA LYS A 47 15.76 -8.19 5.03
C LYS A 47 15.11 -7.06 5.84
N ASP A 48 14.87 -5.93 5.21
CA ASP A 48 14.35 -4.74 5.86
C ASP A 48 12.88 -4.53 5.47
N ILE A 49 12.04 -4.26 6.46
CA ILE A 49 10.63 -3.91 6.29
C ILE A 49 10.45 -2.46 6.69
N TYR A 50 10.01 -1.64 5.74
CA TYR A 50 9.78 -0.22 5.92
C TYR A 50 8.32 0.04 6.30
N TYR A 51 8.12 0.97 7.21
CA TYR A 51 6.81 1.41 7.71
C TYR A 51 6.68 2.92 7.61
N PHE A 52 5.66 3.40 6.91
CA PHE A 52 5.41 4.82 6.70
C PHE A 52 4.02 5.24 7.19
N GLY A 53 3.97 6.41 7.81
CA GLY A 53 2.72 7.10 8.15
C GLY A 53 1.99 6.51 9.36
N GLY A 54 0.67 6.49 9.30
CA GLY A 54 -0.20 5.93 10.35
C GLY A 54 -1.00 7.00 11.13
N PHE A 55 -1.79 6.55 12.10
CA PHE A 55 -2.69 7.39 12.89
C PHE A 55 -2.85 6.93 14.34
N ASP A 56 -2.44 7.76 15.29
CA ASP A 56 -2.55 7.57 16.76
C ASP A 56 -3.46 8.61 17.41
N GLY A 57 -4.40 9.17 16.64
CA GLY A 57 -5.12 10.40 16.99
C GLY A 57 -4.59 11.61 16.20
N ARG A 58 -3.37 11.51 15.64
CA ARG A 58 -2.83 12.45 14.66
C ARG A 58 -2.27 11.69 13.47
N TYR A 59 -2.37 12.28 12.28
CA TYR A 59 -1.70 11.72 11.09
C TYR A 59 -0.18 11.80 11.27
N GLN A 60 0.52 10.76 10.85
CA GLN A 60 1.98 10.67 10.92
C GLN A 60 2.62 10.64 9.51
N ASN A 61 3.88 11.04 9.41
CA ASN A 61 4.72 10.89 8.21
C ASN A 61 6.11 10.34 8.56
N SER A 62 6.27 9.71 9.74
CA SER A 62 7.53 9.08 10.10
C SER A 62 7.80 7.85 9.24
N LEU A 63 9.09 7.59 9.02
CA LEU A 63 9.58 6.39 8.34
C LEU A 63 10.42 5.57 9.32
N HIS A 64 10.05 4.31 9.49
CA HIS A 64 10.77 3.34 10.31
C HIS A 64 11.15 2.13 9.47
N CYS A 65 12.21 1.45 9.88
CA CYS A 65 12.67 0.21 9.28
C CYS A 65 12.83 -0.85 10.37
N PHE A 66 12.37 -2.06 10.07
CA PHE A 66 12.56 -3.25 10.89
C PHE A 66 13.41 -4.26 10.15
N ASN A 67 14.49 -4.73 10.76
CA ASN A 67 15.34 -5.77 10.20
C ASN A 67 14.92 -7.16 10.73
N VAL A 68 14.60 -8.09 9.83
CA VAL A 68 14.03 -9.40 10.20
C VAL A 68 15.05 -10.39 10.78
N ASP A 69 16.35 -10.19 10.57
CA ASP A 69 17.38 -11.06 11.15
C ASP A 69 17.68 -10.66 12.60
N SER A 70 17.84 -9.36 12.84
CA SER A 70 18.22 -8.81 14.14
C SER A 70 17.04 -8.45 15.04
N PHE A 71 15.81 -8.48 14.54
CA PHE A 71 14.60 -8.05 15.24
C PHE A 71 14.72 -6.62 15.81
N LYS A 72 15.45 -5.75 15.09
CA LYS A 72 15.76 -4.39 15.51
C LYS A 72 15.08 -3.35 14.64
N TRP A 73 14.45 -2.39 15.30
CA TRP A 73 13.86 -1.20 14.72
C TRP A 73 14.86 -0.06 14.61
N ARG A 74 14.79 0.67 13.49
CA ARG A 74 15.47 1.94 13.27
C ARG A 74 14.45 2.98 12.86
N LYS A 75 14.49 4.14 13.51
CA LYS A 75 13.76 5.33 13.05
C LYS A 75 14.61 6.02 11.98
N LEU A 76 14.13 6.01 10.75
CA LEU A 76 14.86 6.60 9.61
C LEU A 76 14.53 8.08 9.43
N SER A 77 13.28 8.46 9.68
CA SER A 77 12.85 9.86 9.61
C SER A 77 11.79 10.16 10.66
N PRO A 78 11.94 11.22 11.47
CA PRO A 78 10.92 11.64 12.41
C PRO A 78 9.70 12.22 11.71
N SER A 79 8.55 12.17 12.40
CA SER A 79 7.35 12.89 11.95
C SER A 79 7.63 14.40 12.06
N SER A 80 7.51 15.14 10.95
CA SER A 80 7.79 16.59 10.89
C SER A 80 6.69 17.33 10.13
N SER A 81 6.47 18.61 10.47
CA SER A 81 5.47 19.45 9.83
C SER A 81 5.99 20.23 8.63
N ASP A 82 7.29 20.53 8.58
CA ASP A 82 7.72 21.71 7.82
C ASP A 82 8.31 21.38 6.45
N HIS A 83 8.90 20.19 6.24
CA HIS A 83 9.60 19.84 5.00
C HIS A 83 9.53 18.35 4.60
N GLY A 84 8.50 17.62 5.04
CA GLY A 84 8.35 16.17 4.81
C GLY A 84 7.18 15.79 3.90
N PRO A 85 7.06 14.50 3.52
CA PRO A 85 5.86 14.02 2.83
C PRO A 85 4.62 14.27 3.70
N MET A 86 3.46 14.50 3.07
CA MET A 86 2.19 14.71 3.77
C MET A 86 1.95 13.62 4.83
N LYS A 87 1.61 14.05 6.06
CA LYS A 87 1.14 13.17 7.13
C LYS A 87 -0.12 12.45 6.72
N ARG A 88 -0.10 11.12 6.69
CA ARG A 88 -1.19 10.30 6.16
C ARG A 88 -1.21 8.88 6.74
N ARG A 89 -2.34 8.20 6.54
CA ARG A 89 -2.55 6.77 6.78
C ARG A 89 -3.18 6.13 5.54
N TYR A 90 -3.19 4.81 5.47
CA TYR A 90 -3.84 4.04 4.41
C TYR A 90 -3.35 4.40 3.00
N SER A 91 -2.11 4.85 2.88
CA SER A 91 -1.43 4.97 1.59
C SER A 91 -1.03 3.60 1.07
N GLY A 92 -0.83 3.49 -0.25
CA GLY A 92 -0.03 2.40 -0.80
C GLY A 92 1.45 2.78 -0.76
N MET A 93 2.31 1.79 -0.52
CA MET A 93 3.77 1.96 -0.54
C MET A 93 4.42 0.87 -1.37
N VAL A 94 5.35 1.32 -2.21
CA VAL A 94 5.88 0.53 -3.30
C VAL A 94 7.37 0.82 -3.43
N SER A 95 8.13 -0.15 -3.92
CA SER A 95 9.57 0.01 -4.15
C SER A 95 9.85 0.13 -5.64
N ALA A 96 10.77 1.01 -6.02
CA ALA A 96 11.30 1.12 -7.37
C ALA A 96 12.83 1.10 -7.31
N HIS A 97 13.45 0.44 -8.27
CA HIS A 97 14.91 0.31 -8.33
C HIS A 97 15.43 1.08 -9.54
N PHE A 98 16.35 2.01 -9.31
CA PHE A 98 16.96 2.84 -10.35
C PHE A 98 18.44 3.04 -10.05
N ASP A 99 19.29 2.89 -11.07
CA ASP A 99 20.73 3.16 -10.97
C ASP A 99 21.44 2.45 -9.79
N GLY A 100 20.99 1.24 -9.42
CA GLY A 100 21.56 0.48 -8.30
C GLY A 100 20.97 0.83 -6.92
N GLU A 101 20.03 1.77 -6.84
CA GLU A 101 19.44 2.25 -5.60
C GLU A 101 17.94 1.92 -5.50
N ASP A 102 17.49 1.63 -4.27
CA ASP A 102 16.08 1.39 -3.96
C ASP A 102 15.38 2.65 -3.46
N TYR A 103 14.22 2.93 -4.03
CA TYR A 103 13.37 4.06 -3.69
C TYR A 103 12.02 3.57 -3.19
N LEU A 104 11.49 4.21 -2.16
CA LEU A 104 10.11 4.01 -1.72
C LEU A 104 9.22 5.10 -2.31
N VAL A 105 8.17 4.71 -3.03
CA VAL A 105 7.14 5.61 -3.53
C VAL A 105 5.88 5.41 -2.71
N ILE A 106 5.27 6.51 -2.28
CA ILE A 106 4.09 6.52 -1.41
C ILE A 106 2.96 7.25 -2.15
N ILE A 107 1.85 6.56 -2.35
CA ILE A 107 0.76 7.02 -3.22
C ILE A 107 -0.57 6.92 -2.47
N GLY A 108 -1.42 7.92 -2.67
CA GLY A 108 -2.72 8.01 -2.04
C GLY A 108 -2.65 8.12 -0.51
N GLY A 109 -3.69 7.63 0.15
CA GLY A 109 -3.89 7.70 1.59
C GLY A 109 -4.67 8.94 2.02
N ILE A 110 -5.13 8.92 3.27
CA ILE A 110 -5.84 10.04 3.91
C ILE A 110 -4.94 10.71 4.92
N GLY A 111 -4.90 12.04 4.89
CA GLY A 111 -3.96 12.82 5.67
C GLY A 111 -4.46 14.23 5.98
N SER A 112 -3.66 14.95 6.77
CA SER A 112 -3.83 16.39 6.93
C SER A 112 -3.37 17.11 5.66
N SER A 113 -3.97 18.26 5.34
CA SER A 113 -3.50 19.15 4.27
C SER A 113 -1.99 19.40 4.38
N SER A 114 -1.25 19.14 3.30
CA SER A 114 0.20 19.39 3.26
C SER A 114 0.47 20.87 3.01
N ILE A 115 1.20 21.52 3.90
CA ILE A 115 1.75 22.87 3.69
C ILE A 115 3.11 22.75 2.97
N ASN A 116 3.21 21.91 1.94
CA ASN A 116 4.44 21.78 1.17
C ASN A 116 4.65 23.08 0.39
N ILE A 117 5.45 23.98 0.96
CA ILE A 117 5.93 25.21 0.33
C ILE A 117 7.45 25.06 0.15
N PRO A 118 7.95 25.10 -1.10
CA PRO A 118 7.19 25.28 -2.34
C PRO A 118 6.51 23.97 -2.75
N LYS A 119 5.28 24.08 -3.27
CA LYS A 119 4.69 23.00 -4.07
C LYS A 119 5.65 22.77 -5.22
N GLN A 120 6.07 21.51 -5.43
CA GLN A 120 6.89 21.18 -6.60
C GLN A 120 6.15 21.69 -7.84
N PRO A 121 6.77 22.56 -8.66
CA PRO A 121 6.19 22.94 -9.94
C PRO A 121 5.91 21.63 -10.68
N ASP A 122 4.69 21.47 -11.18
CA ASP A 122 4.20 20.30 -11.92
C ASP A 122 3.71 19.08 -11.10
N ALA A 123 3.75 19.12 -9.77
CA ALA A 123 3.13 18.06 -8.96
C ALA A 123 1.59 18.18 -8.94
N GLN A 124 0.90 17.18 -9.50
CA GLN A 124 -0.54 17.00 -9.31
C GLN A 124 -0.82 16.25 -7.99
N TYR A 125 -1.53 16.89 -7.08
CA TYR A 125 -1.96 16.30 -5.81
C TYR A 125 -3.33 15.66 -6.01
N ILE A 126 -3.35 14.35 -6.31
CA ILE A 126 -4.59 13.61 -6.54
C ILE A 126 -4.99 12.90 -5.23
N ASN A 127 -6.19 13.22 -4.72
CA ASN A 127 -6.82 12.52 -3.60
C ASN A 127 -7.44 11.19 -4.09
N SER A 128 -6.62 10.25 -4.53
CA SER A 128 -7.07 8.91 -4.93
C SER A 128 -6.54 7.86 -3.96
N TYR A 129 -7.41 6.92 -3.64
CA TYR A 129 -7.16 5.83 -2.72
C TYR A 129 -7.10 4.56 -3.57
N GLY A 130 -6.31 3.56 -3.22
CA GLY A 130 -6.26 2.33 -4.00
C GLY A 130 -5.17 1.42 -3.48
N ASP A 131 -5.39 0.11 -3.58
CA ASP A 131 -4.35 -0.84 -3.26
C ASP A 131 -3.41 -1.02 -4.48
N LEU A 132 -2.10 -1.16 -4.22
CA LEU A 132 -1.02 -1.01 -5.21
C LEU A 132 -0.08 -2.22 -5.25
N ARG A 133 0.19 -2.78 -6.43
CA ARG A 133 1.16 -3.89 -6.62
C ARG A 133 1.95 -3.83 -7.96
N PHE A 134 3.12 -4.50 -8.07
CA PHE A 134 4.18 -4.19 -9.06
C PHE A 134 4.77 -5.31 -9.93
N THR A 135 5.19 -4.95 -11.14
CA THR A 135 6.33 -5.55 -11.89
C THR A 135 7.37 -4.46 -12.19
N ASN A 136 8.68 -4.73 -12.02
CA ASN A 136 9.82 -3.77 -12.05
C ASN A 136 9.53 -2.39 -12.68
N ASN A 137 9.24 -1.40 -11.83
CA ASN A 137 9.01 0.01 -12.15
C ASN A 137 7.58 0.41 -12.58
N THR A 138 6.59 -0.49 -12.45
CA THR A 138 5.16 -0.18 -12.69
C THR A 138 4.26 -0.64 -11.54
N ALA A 139 3.38 0.23 -11.05
CA ALA A 139 2.28 -0.08 -10.13
C ALA A 139 0.96 -0.31 -10.86
N VAL A 140 0.11 -1.14 -10.26
CA VAL A 140 -1.31 -1.23 -10.59
C VAL A 140 -2.12 -0.73 -9.42
N MET A 141 -2.95 0.30 -9.63
CA MET A 141 -3.86 0.86 -8.62
C MET A 141 -5.30 0.55 -9.01
N PHE A 142 -6.09 0.05 -8.07
CA PHE A 142 -7.51 -0.16 -8.29
C PHE A 142 -8.35 0.37 -7.13
N GLY A 143 -9.53 0.89 -7.45
CA GLY A 143 -10.54 1.26 -6.46
C GLY A 143 -10.29 2.61 -5.81
N GLY A 144 -10.65 2.71 -4.53
CA GLY A 144 -10.48 3.88 -3.69
C GLY A 144 -11.76 4.54 -3.22
N GLU A 145 -11.68 5.26 -2.10
CA GLU A 145 -12.57 6.39 -1.85
C GLU A 145 -12.03 7.61 -2.62
N THR A 146 -12.84 8.62 -2.90
CA THR A 146 -12.44 9.91 -3.46
C THR A 146 -13.44 10.96 -2.98
N ASP A 147 -13.21 12.24 -3.26
CA ASP A 147 -14.15 13.31 -2.88
C ASP A 147 -15.53 13.15 -3.56
N ILE A 148 -15.62 12.39 -4.66
CA ILE A 148 -16.85 12.07 -5.39
C ILE A 148 -17.39 10.66 -5.06
N GLY A 149 -16.80 9.97 -4.09
CA GLY A 149 -17.19 8.64 -3.65
C GLY A 149 -16.27 7.53 -4.13
N ARG A 150 -16.79 6.30 -4.17
CA ARG A 150 -15.99 5.10 -4.39
C ARG A 150 -15.66 4.89 -5.85
N SER A 151 -14.37 4.87 -6.14
CA SER A 151 -13.82 4.65 -7.47
C SER A 151 -13.79 3.17 -7.81
N ASN A 152 -14.05 2.85 -9.08
CA ASN A 152 -13.75 1.56 -9.72
C ASN A 152 -12.69 1.71 -10.81
N LYS A 153 -11.94 2.82 -10.81
CA LYS A 153 -10.93 3.09 -11.82
C LYS A 153 -9.70 2.22 -11.61
N LEU A 154 -9.07 1.85 -12.73
CA LEU A 154 -7.84 1.09 -12.78
C LEU A 154 -6.75 2.00 -13.35
N TYR A 155 -5.65 2.15 -12.63
CA TYR A 155 -4.49 2.93 -13.08
C TYR A 155 -3.26 2.04 -13.20
N MET A 156 -2.51 2.24 -14.27
CA MET A 156 -1.15 1.72 -14.42
C MET A 156 -0.20 2.90 -14.22
N ILE A 157 0.70 2.79 -13.25
CA ILE A 157 1.59 3.88 -12.87
C ILE A 157 3.02 3.44 -13.13
N SER A 158 3.74 4.09 -14.04
CA SER A 158 5.14 3.81 -14.31
C SER A 158 6.03 4.87 -13.69
N PHE A 159 7.19 4.45 -13.20
CA PHE A 159 8.15 5.33 -12.55
C PHE A 159 9.46 5.31 -13.32
N THR A 160 10.04 6.48 -13.50
CA THR A 160 11.48 6.64 -13.72
C THR A 160 12.08 7.31 -12.48
N LYS A 161 13.40 7.51 -12.48
CA LYS A 161 14.07 8.28 -11.43
C LYS A 161 13.54 9.72 -11.31
N ILE A 162 13.02 10.29 -12.41
CA ILE A 162 12.68 11.71 -12.51
C ILE A 162 11.22 11.96 -12.92
N SER A 163 10.45 10.93 -13.26
CA SER A 163 9.08 11.07 -13.76
C SER A 163 8.15 9.97 -13.26
N VAL A 164 6.86 10.29 -13.24
CA VAL A 164 5.78 9.35 -12.96
C VAL A 164 4.74 9.48 -14.07
N ASP A 165 4.48 8.38 -14.77
CA ASP A 165 3.47 8.31 -15.82
C ASP A 165 2.26 7.55 -15.30
N ILE A 166 1.08 8.19 -15.27
CA ILE A 166 -0.17 7.58 -14.82
C ILE A 166 -1.08 7.36 -16.02
N LEU A 167 -1.40 6.10 -16.30
CA LEU A 167 -2.35 5.69 -17.33
C LEU A 167 -3.63 5.18 -16.68
N GLU A 168 -4.75 5.90 -16.86
CA GLU A 168 -6.08 5.35 -16.56
C GLU A 168 -6.45 4.31 -17.62
N VAL A 169 -6.74 3.08 -17.18
CA VAL A 169 -7.26 2.03 -18.06
C VAL A 169 -8.76 2.26 -18.22
N PRO A 170 -9.25 2.55 -19.44
CA PRO A 170 -10.67 2.83 -19.66
C PRO A 170 -11.52 1.63 -19.24
N ASN A 171 -12.56 1.89 -18.45
CA ASN A 171 -13.60 0.91 -18.21
C ASN A 171 -14.41 0.77 -19.51
N PRO A 172 -14.40 -0.40 -20.17
CA PRO A 172 -15.07 -0.59 -21.46
C PRO A 172 -16.61 -0.50 -21.35
N GLY A 173 -17.18 -0.57 -20.14
CA GLY A 173 -18.62 -0.62 -19.93
C GLY A 173 -19.30 -1.85 -20.55
N GLY A 174 -20.62 -1.93 -20.43
CA GLY A 174 -21.43 -2.95 -21.12
C GLY A 174 -21.20 -4.40 -20.69
N SER A 175 -21.02 -5.30 -21.66
CA SER A 175 -20.99 -6.77 -21.54
C SER A 175 -19.67 -7.35 -21.00
N VAL A 176 -18.70 -6.51 -20.63
CA VAL A 176 -17.42 -6.93 -20.04
C VAL A 176 -17.49 -6.78 -18.52
N GLN A 177 -17.15 -7.86 -17.82
CA GLN A 177 -17.11 -7.90 -16.37
C GLN A 177 -16.10 -6.86 -15.83
N TRP A 178 -16.54 -5.98 -14.93
CA TRP A 178 -15.72 -4.96 -14.29
C TRP A 178 -16.10 -4.82 -12.81
N PRO A 179 -15.13 -4.80 -11.86
CA PRO A 179 -15.47 -4.76 -10.45
C PRO A 179 -16.12 -3.42 -10.05
N LYS A 180 -17.11 -3.48 -9.16
CA LYS A 180 -17.76 -2.27 -8.60
C LYS A 180 -16.79 -1.40 -7.83
N GLY A 181 -17.14 -0.11 -7.71
CA GLY A 181 -16.35 0.87 -6.98
C GLY A 181 -16.28 0.51 -5.50
N ARG A 182 -15.07 0.54 -4.93
CA ARG A 182 -14.80 -0.03 -3.61
C ARG A 182 -13.61 0.63 -2.91
N TRP A 183 -13.62 0.60 -1.59
CA TRP A 183 -12.49 0.99 -0.74
C TRP A 183 -12.25 -0.06 0.34
N GLY A 184 -11.08 -0.02 0.99
CA GLY A 184 -10.72 -0.96 2.06
C GLY A 184 -10.66 -2.43 1.61
N HIS A 185 -10.46 -2.67 0.32
CA HIS A 185 -10.25 -4.02 -0.21
C HIS A 185 -8.81 -4.47 0.02
N SER A 186 -8.58 -5.79 -0.01
CA SER A 186 -7.23 -6.35 -0.04
C SER A 186 -6.87 -6.72 -1.47
N SER A 187 -5.64 -6.45 -1.88
CA SER A 187 -5.12 -6.92 -3.16
C SER A 187 -3.74 -7.53 -3.01
N VAL A 188 -3.42 -8.49 -3.88
CA VAL A 188 -2.11 -9.14 -3.93
C VAL A 188 -1.73 -9.41 -5.37
N LEU A 189 -0.45 -9.19 -5.69
CA LEU A 189 0.08 -9.60 -6.98
C LEU A 189 0.41 -11.08 -6.94
N ILE A 190 -0.04 -11.80 -7.95
CA ILE A 190 0.21 -13.22 -8.12
C ILE A 190 0.84 -13.41 -9.49
N THR A 191 1.98 -14.10 -9.54
CA THR A 191 2.56 -14.54 -10.79
C THR A 191 2.04 -15.94 -11.11
N THR A 192 1.45 -16.10 -12.28
CA THR A 192 0.98 -17.39 -12.81
C THR A 192 1.78 -17.76 -14.05
N SER A 193 1.56 -18.96 -14.59
CA SER A 193 2.15 -19.36 -15.88
C SER A 193 1.75 -18.43 -17.04
N SER A 194 0.61 -17.73 -16.94
CA SER A 194 0.16 -16.74 -17.94
C SER A 194 0.62 -15.31 -17.65
N GLY A 195 1.45 -15.10 -16.62
CA GLY A 195 2.03 -13.81 -16.26
C GLY A 195 1.46 -13.20 -14.98
N PRO A 196 1.70 -11.89 -14.75
CA PRO A 196 1.32 -11.19 -13.53
C PRO A 196 -0.18 -10.91 -13.49
N HIS A 197 -0.79 -11.20 -12.34
CA HIS A 197 -2.19 -10.94 -12.06
C HIS A 197 -2.35 -10.16 -10.75
N LEU A 198 -3.39 -9.34 -10.67
CA LEU A 198 -3.80 -8.72 -9.41
C LEU A 198 -5.06 -9.44 -8.91
N LEU A 199 -4.96 -10.10 -7.75
CA LEU A 199 -6.12 -10.61 -7.04
C LEU A 199 -6.65 -9.51 -6.13
N VAL A 200 -7.94 -9.20 -6.22
CA VAL A 200 -8.65 -8.23 -5.38
C VAL A 200 -9.75 -8.96 -4.62
N VAL A 201 -9.76 -8.80 -3.30
CA VAL A 201 -10.67 -9.50 -2.39
C VAL A 201 -11.44 -8.47 -1.56
N GLY A 202 -12.77 -8.54 -1.64
CA GLY A 202 -13.69 -7.78 -0.81
C GLY A 202 -13.59 -6.26 -0.99
N GLY A 203 -13.76 -5.56 0.11
CA GLY A 203 -13.92 -4.11 0.19
C GLY A 203 -15.36 -3.70 0.46
N TYR A 204 -15.59 -2.42 0.70
CA TYR A 204 -16.95 -1.89 0.86
C TYR A 204 -17.34 -1.06 -0.37
N PRO A 205 -18.54 -1.24 -0.94
CA PRO A 205 -19.63 -2.15 -0.53
C PRO A 205 -19.56 -3.54 -1.23
N ALA A 206 -18.40 -3.95 -1.76
CA ALA A 206 -18.27 -5.10 -2.64
C ALA A 206 -17.70 -6.33 -1.93
N TYR A 207 -18.51 -7.37 -1.81
CA TYR A 207 -18.12 -8.65 -1.19
C TYR A 207 -17.89 -9.70 -2.28
N ASP A 208 -16.86 -9.52 -3.07
CA ASP A 208 -16.53 -10.37 -4.20
C ASP A 208 -15.00 -10.52 -4.35
N VAL A 209 -14.59 -11.45 -5.22
CA VAL A 209 -13.20 -11.75 -5.51
C VAL A 209 -12.97 -11.62 -7.00
N TRP A 210 -11.97 -10.82 -7.38
CA TRP A 210 -11.66 -10.48 -8.75
C TRP A 210 -10.21 -10.76 -9.08
N LEU A 211 -9.95 -11.25 -10.28
CA LEU A 211 -8.61 -11.44 -10.82
C LEU A 211 -8.44 -10.56 -12.06
N LEU A 212 -7.44 -9.69 -12.05
CA LEU A 212 -7.01 -8.91 -13.21
C LEU A 212 -5.80 -9.58 -13.86
N ASP A 213 -5.91 -9.95 -15.12
CA ASP A 213 -4.75 -10.19 -15.99
C ASP A 213 -4.16 -8.83 -16.36
N ILE A 214 -2.99 -8.50 -15.82
CA ILE A 214 -2.38 -7.16 -15.95
C ILE A 214 -1.96 -6.89 -17.39
N ASN A 215 -1.42 -7.91 -18.07
CA ASN A 215 -0.96 -7.78 -19.45
C ASN A 215 -2.13 -7.54 -20.41
N LYS A 216 -3.22 -8.29 -20.23
CA LYS A 216 -4.41 -8.19 -21.07
C LYS A 216 -5.38 -7.08 -20.63
N ARG A 217 -5.20 -6.55 -19.42
CA ARG A 217 -6.10 -5.58 -18.77
C ARG A 217 -7.54 -6.10 -18.69
N LYS A 218 -7.69 -7.40 -18.39
CA LYS A 218 -8.98 -8.08 -18.34
C LYS A 218 -9.28 -8.58 -16.95
N TRP A 219 -10.46 -8.23 -16.45
CA TRP A 219 -10.99 -8.69 -15.18
C TRP A 219 -11.78 -9.99 -15.35
N LYS A 220 -11.71 -10.84 -14.34
CA LYS A 220 -12.54 -12.04 -14.17
C LYS A 220 -13.01 -12.11 -12.72
N GLU A 221 -14.32 -12.13 -12.51
CA GLU A 221 -14.88 -12.45 -11.18
C GLU A 221 -14.61 -13.94 -10.90
N LEU A 222 -14.09 -14.22 -9.72
CA LEU A 222 -13.80 -15.59 -9.26
C LEU A 222 -14.89 -16.11 -8.33
N ALA A 223 -15.44 -15.26 -7.47
CA ALA A 223 -16.47 -15.63 -6.52
C ALA A 223 -17.15 -14.39 -5.93
N SER A 224 -18.39 -14.56 -5.45
CA SER A 224 -19.01 -13.62 -4.51
C SER A 224 -18.89 -14.16 -3.07
N ILE A 225 -18.47 -13.32 -2.15
CA ILE A 225 -18.34 -13.63 -0.72
C ILE A 225 -19.72 -13.42 -0.08
N LYS A 226 -20.30 -14.50 0.44
CA LYS A 226 -21.50 -14.40 1.28
C LYS A 226 -21.06 -14.03 2.70
N LEU A 227 -21.57 -12.91 3.21
CA LEU A 227 -21.49 -12.56 4.63
C LEU A 227 -22.56 -13.29 5.42
#